data_AF-A0A1V9D9Q9-F1
#
_entry.id   AF-A0A1V9D9Q9-F1
#
_cell.length_a   1.000
_cell.length_b   1.000
_cell.length_c   1.000
_cell.angle_alpha   90.00
_cell.angle_beta   90.00
_cell.angle_gamma   90.00
#
_symmetry.space_group_name_H-M   'P 1'
#
loop_
_entity.id
_entity.type
_entity.pdbx_description
1 polymer ?
#
loop_
_entity_poly.entity_id
_entity_poly.type
_entity_poly.pdbx_seq_one_letter_code
_entity_poly.pdbx_strand_id
1 'polypeptide(L)'
;MKLTTLMSGALAVTLLTGCAGGKKPTIVKGTDGSTLEVSSILASTDMNQNRYADAHLRVVSPAVTGLAAGLTAAGAMLGSFSFSSDMFDKNSYKGSSVDELPEFTSRYFTPKAEVKIAQFLSKQGGKTAYENTLYIAASRWSLVYSDLSSANSNYDLSYRVIFYKRPEGGNMFSAFTTADCAPAVKTAPLAEWRANNYQKVTQETEKMMDACLLELDNQLPRLLKKAS
;
A
#
# COMPACT_ATOMS: atom_id res chain seq x y z
N MET A 1 53.86 -46.02 11.78
CA MET A 1 54.20 -44.58 11.76
C MET A 1 53.26 -43.85 10.82
N LYS A 2 52.55 -42.87 11.38
CA LYS A 2 51.76 -41.75 10.80
C LYS A 2 51.31 -41.82 9.32
N LEU A 3 50.00 -41.99 9.11
CA LEU A 3 49.31 -41.46 7.93
C LEU A 3 48.48 -40.24 8.38
N THR A 4 48.84 -39.08 7.86
CA THR A 4 48.20 -37.78 8.08
C THR A 4 46.88 -37.68 7.33
N THR A 5 45.79 -37.45 8.04
CA THR A 5 44.47 -37.10 7.51
C THR A 5 44.46 -35.63 7.09
N LEU A 6 44.28 -35.36 5.79
CA LEU A 6 43.94 -34.03 5.27
C LEU A 6 42.43 -33.84 5.40
N MET A 7 42.04 -32.95 6.30
CA MET A 7 40.65 -32.55 6.54
C MET A 7 40.32 -31.40 5.58
N SER A 8 39.67 -31.71 4.45
CA SER A 8 39.13 -30.69 3.54
C SER A 8 37.91 -30.03 4.18
N GLY A 9 38.09 -28.81 4.67
CA GLY A 9 37.00 -27.97 5.17
C GLY A 9 36.10 -27.53 4.03
N ALA A 10 34.84 -27.96 4.05
CA ALA A 10 33.79 -27.40 3.21
C ALA A 10 33.44 -26.00 3.74
N LEU A 11 33.74 -24.96 2.96
CA LEU A 11 33.20 -23.62 3.17
C LEU A 11 31.69 -23.67 2.96
N ALA A 12 30.95 -23.74 4.07
CA ALA A 12 29.51 -23.50 4.06
C ALA A 12 29.29 -22.02 3.71
N VAL A 13 28.98 -21.75 2.45
CA VAL A 13 28.43 -20.45 2.02
C VAL A 13 27.03 -20.38 2.62
N THR A 14 26.93 -19.79 3.81
CA THR A 14 25.64 -19.37 4.38
C THR A 14 25.09 -18.29 3.46
N LEU A 15 24.22 -18.70 2.54
CA LEU A 15 23.35 -17.77 1.83
C LEU A 15 22.57 -17.01 2.92
N LEU A 16 22.89 -15.73 3.06
CA LEU A 16 22.11 -14.77 3.82
C LEU A 16 20.74 -14.71 3.15
N THR A 17 19.83 -15.60 3.55
CA THR A 17 18.40 -15.41 3.33
C THR A 17 18.01 -14.16 4.10
N GLY A 18 18.08 -13.02 3.42
CA GLY A 18 17.58 -11.77 3.95
C GLY A 18 16.16 -11.97 4.45
N CYS A 19 15.88 -11.51 5.65
CA CYS A 19 14.57 -11.52 6.27
C CYS A 19 13.60 -10.65 5.46
N ALA A 20 13.08 -11.17 4.35
CA ALA A 20 11.84 -10.69 3.75
C ALA A 20 10.70 -11.22 4.64
N GLY A 21 10.50 -10.57 5.80
CA GLY A 21 9.42 -10.85 6.75
C GLY A 21 8.05 -10.46 6.21
N GLY A 22 7.74 -10.79 4.96
CA GLY A 22 6.41 -10.67 4.40
C GLY A 22 5.50 -11.71 5.03
N LYS A 23 4.32 -11.29 5.50
CA LYS A 23 3.27 -12.22 5.92
C LYS A 23 2.98 -13.16 4.75
N LYS A 24 3.04 -14.47 4.99
CA LYS A 24 2.75 -15.47 3.95
C LYS A 24 1.34 -15.20 3.39
N PRO A 25 1.13 -15.37 2.07
CA PRO A 25 -0.19 -15.25 1.49
C PRO A 25 -1.20 -16.18 2.18
N THR A 26 -2.44 -15.72 2.33
CA THR A 26 -3.55 -16.50 2.87
C THR A 26 -4.31 -17.18 1.74
N ILE A 27 -4.61 -18.47 1.87
CA ILE A 27 -5.53 -19.15 0.94
C ILE A 27 -6.96 -18.94 1.44
N VAL A 28 -7.73 -18.14 0.69
CA VAL A 28 -9.17 -17.93 0.91
C VAL A 28 -9.95 -19.02 0.19
N LYS A 29 -10.94 -19.62 0.86
CA LYS A 29 -11.76 -20.71 0.33
C LYS A 29 -13.23 -20.32 0.26
N GLY A 30 -13.85 -20.57 -0.89
CA GLY A 30 -15.31 -20.59 -1.02
C GLY A 30 -15.90 -21.90 -0.49
N THR A 31 -17.19 -21.90 -0.15
CA THR A 31 -17.90 -23.11 0.31
C THR A 31 -18.08 -24.14 -0.80
N ASP A 32 -17.99 -23.72 -2.06
CA ASP A 32 -18.06 -24.57 -3.24
C ASP A 32 -16.75 -25.32 -3.53
N GLY A 33 -15.67 -25.02 -2.80
CA GLY A 33 -14.33 -25.56 -3.02
C GLY A 33 -13.42 -24.68 -3.88
N SER A 34 -13.89 -23.52 -4.35
CA SER A 34 -13.05 -22.54 -5.03
C SER A 34 -11.99 -21.97 -4.09
N THR A 35 -10.79 -21.67 -4.60
CA THR A 35 -9.68 -21.15 -3.79
C THR A 35 -8.96 -19.99 -4.47
N LEU A 36 -8.52 -19.02 -3.68
CA LEU A 36 -7.73 -17.88 -4.13
C LEU A 36 -6.64 -17.56 -3.10
N GLU A 37 -5.42 -17.37 -3.57
CA GLU A 37 -4.36 -16.82 -2.74
C GLU A 37 -4.51 -15.29 -2.63
N VAL A 38 -4.47 -14.76 -1.41
CA VAL A 38 -4.58 -13.34 -1.11
C VAL A 38 -3.37 -12.91 -0.29
N SER A 39 -2.72 -11.81 -0.69
CA SER A 39 -1.56 -11.27 0.03
C SER A 39 -1.74 -9.78 0.30
N SER A 40 -1.40 -9.35 1.52
CA SER A 40 -1.36 -7.93 1.88
C SER A 40 0.08 -7.45 1.88
N ILE A 41 0.34 -6.38 1.14
CA ILE A 41 1.67 -5.81 0.96
C ILE A 41 1.62 -4.28 0.99
N LEU A 42 2.80 -3.65 0.96
CA LEU A 42 2.93 -2.26 0.57
C LEU A 42 2.99 -2.15 -0.95
N ALA A 43 2.32 -1.15 -1.53
CA ALA A 43 2.33 -0.93 -2.96
C ALA A 43 3.76 -0.59 -3.45
N SER A 44 4.18 -1.25 -4.52
CA SER A 44 5.42 -0.91 -5.21
C SER A 44 5.29 0.45 -5.90
N THR A 45 6.43 1.10 -6.17
CA THR A 45 6.44 2.44 -6.73
C THR A 45 5.79 2.53 -8.11
N ASP A 46 5.98 1.52 -8.95
CA ASP A 46 5.36 1.40 -10.28
C ASP A 46 3.82 1.31 -10.21
N MET A 47 3.29 0.62 -9.20
CA MET A 47 1.84 0.54 -8.95
C MET A 47 1.29 1.79 -8.23
N ASN A 48 2.17 2.61 -7.64
CA ASN A 48 1.81 3.72 -6.78
C ASN A 48 2.24 5.09 -7.34
N GLN A 49 2.05 5.32 -8.64
CA GLN A 49 2.32 6.62 -9.28
C GLN A 49 3.78 7.11 -9.05
N ASN A 50 4.74 6.19 -9.08
CA ASN A 50 6.16 6.42 -8.76
C ASN A 50 6.43 6.93 -7.35
N ARG A 51 5.58 6.56 -6.37
CA ARG A 51 5.73 6.90 -4.95
C ARG A 51 5.89 5.68 -4.08
N TYR A 52 6.74 5.79 -3.07
CA TYR A 52 6.80 4.77 -2.02
C TYR A 52 5.49 4.77 -1.23
N ALA A 53 5.01 3.58 -0.89
CA ALA A 53 3.87 3.44 -0.01
C ALA A 53 4.17 3.94 1.40
N ASP A 54 3.17 4.51 2.06
CA ASP A 54 3.27 4.98 3.44
C ASP A 54 3.22 3.77 4.40
N ALA A 55 4.37 3.30 4.88
CA ALA A 55 4.48 2.20 5.85
C ALA A 55 4.03 2.61 7.27
N HIS A 56 4.02 3.91 7.54
CA HIS A 56 3.54 4.56 8.77
C HIS A 56 2.74 5.79 8.38
N LEU A 57 1.93 6.32 9.28
CA LEU A 57 1.22 7.58 9.06
C LEU A 57 2.24 8.68 8.72
N ARG A 58 2.13 9.26 7.52
CA ARG A 58 2.99 10.38 7.10
C ARG A 58 2.29 11.71 7.37
N VAL A 59 2.99 12.62 8.03
CA VAL A 59 2.52 14.00 8.28
C VAL A 59 3.34 14.97 7.45
N VAL A 60 2.69 15.69 6.53
CA VAL A 60 3.34 16.70 5.67
C VAL A 60 3.05 18.07 6.25
N SER A 61 4.09 18.78 6.71
CA SER A 61 3.96 20.14 7.24
C SER A 61 4.24 21.21 6.18
N PRO A 62 3.64 22.42 6.31
CA PRO A 62 3.89 23.52 5.37
C PRO A 62 5.36 23.94 5.26
N ALA A 63 6.13 23.84 6.35
CA ALA A 63 7.55 24.22 6.37
C ALA A 63 8.42 23.35 5.44
N VAL A 64 8.12 22.05 5.36
CA VAL A 64 8.82 21.12 4.45
C VAL A 64 8.51 21.44 3.00
N THR A 65 7.26 21.83 2.70
CA THR A 65 6.86 22.28 1.36
C THR A 65 7.46 23.63 1.00
N GLY A 66 7.55 24.58 1.94
CA GLY A 66 8.18 25.89 1.73
C GLY A 66 9.68 25.79 1.44
N LEU A 67 10.40 24.90 2.12
CA LEU A 67 11.82 24.63 1.83
C LEU A 67 12.02 23.96 0.47
N ALA A 68 11.19 22.99 0.12
CA ALA A 68 11.26 22.33 -1.18
C ALA A 68 10.93 23.31 -2.32
N ALA A 69 9.88 24.14 -2.17
CA ALA A 69 9.54 25.19 -3.12
C ALA A 69 10.62 26.30 -3.21
N GLY A 70 11.27 26.64 -2.09
CA GLY A 70 12.37 27.61 -2.07
C GLY A 70 13.63 27.11 -2.75
N LEU A 71 13.98 25.83 -2.56
CA LEU A 71 15.11 25.18 -3.24
C LEU A 71 14.84 25.03 -4.75
N THR A 72 13.61 24.71 -5.16
CA THR A 72 13.27 24.63 -6.59
C THR A 72 13.26 26.00 -7.25
N ALA A 73 12.75 27.04 -6.59
CA ALA A 73 12.82 28.41 -7.09
C ALA A 73 14.28 28.89 -7.22
N ALA A 74 15.15 28.57 -6.25
CA ALA A 74 16.58 28.86 -6.34
C ALA A 74 17.25 28.10 -7.50
N GLY A 75 16.91 26.83 -7.72
CA GLY A 75 17.41 26.04 -8.86
C GLY A 75 16.90 26.53 -10.22
N ALA A 76 15.69 27.08 -10.29
CA ALA A 76 15.12 27.70 -11.49
C ALA A 76 15.87 28.98 -11.88
N MET A 77 16.20 29.82 -10.89
CA MET A 77 16.99 31.04 -11.11
C MET A 77 18.41 30.76 -11.57
N LEU A 78 18.97 29.60 -11.22
CA LEU A 78 20.29 29.14 -11.69
C LEU A 78 20.25 28.46 -13.07
N GLY A 79 19.13 28.55 -13.81
CA GLY A 79 19.01 28.15 -15.22
C GLY A 79 19.21 26.65 -15.51
N SER A 80 19.22 25.79 -14.48
CA SER A 80 19.72 24.43 -14.60
C SER A 80 18.65 23.36 -14.89
N PHE A 81 17.35 23.69 -14.88
CA PHE A 81 16.28 22.70 -15.08
C PHE A 81 15.05 23.27 -15.81
N SER A 82 14.53 22.55 -16.80
CA SER A 82 13.23 22.79 -17.42
C SER A 82 12.12 22.14 -16.59
N PHE A 83 11.17 22.93 -16.10
CA PHE A 83 10.13 22.49 -15.16
C PHE A 83 8.87 21.98 -15.88
N SER A 84 8.46 20.75 -15.58
CA SER A 84 7.12 20.23 -15.91
C SER A 84 6.19 20.39 -14.70
N SER A 85 4.92 20.73 -14.94
CA SER A 85 3.90 21.06 -13.93
C SER A 85 3.55 19.93 -12.94
N ASP A 86 4.05 18.72 -13.14
CA ASP A 86 3.85 17.55 -12.26
C ASP A 86 4.70 17.56 -10.98
N MET A 87 5.69 18.47 -10.85
CA MET A 87 6.56 18.53 -9.67
C MET A 87 5.94 19.20 -8.43
N PHE A 88 4.71 19.72 -8.53
CA PHE A 88 4.02 20.41 -7.43
C PHE A 88 2.88 19.60 -6.80
N ASP A 89 2.85 18.27 -6.96
CA ASP A 89 1.91 17.47 -6.18
C ASP A 89 2.37 17.41 -4.73
N LYS A 90 1.67 18.12 -3.86
CA LYS A 90 1.87 18.16 -2.41
C LYS A 90 1.98 16.79 -1.76
N ASN A 91 1.30 15.80 -2.34
CA ASN A 91 1.33 14.42 -1.86
C ASN A 91 2.68 13.72 -2.09
N SER A 92 3.58 14.32 -2.89
CA SER A 92 4.95 13.85 -3.15
C SER A 92 6.01 14.38 -2.17
N TYR A 93 5.69 15.36 -1.30
CA TYR A 93 6.64 15.86 -0.32
C TYR A 93 6.95 14.82 0.78
N LYS A 94 8.24 14.71 1.13
CA LYS A 94 8.73 13.88 2.24
C LYS A 94 8.26 14.46 3.59
N GLY A 95 7.06 14.08 4.01
CA GLY A 95 6.58 14.35 5.37
C GLY A 95 7.35 13.54 6.42
N SER A 96 7.09 13.81 7.69
CA SER A 96 7.60 13.01 8.81
C SER A 96 6.72 11.77 9.03
N SER A 97 7.31 10.59 9.17
CA SER A 97 6.61 9.40 9.63
C SER A 97 6.30 9.49 11.13
N VAL A 98 5.15 8.94 11.54
CA VAL A 98 4.80 8.73 12.96
C VAL A 98 5.01 7.26 13.27
N ASP A 99 6.14 6.93 13.87
CA ASP A 99 6.60 5.55 14.07
C ASP A 99 5.63 4.71 14.93
N GLU A 100 4.91 5.35 15.84
CA GLU A 100 3.90 4.70 16.70
C GLU A 100 2.63 4.29 15.95
N LEU A 101 2.46 4.76 14.71
CA LEU A 101 1.31 4.46 13.85
C LEU A 101 1.77 3.76 12.57
N PRO A 102 2.07 2.44 12.64
CA PRO A 102 2.31 1.63 11.46
C PRO A 102 1.01 1.40 10.68
N GLU A 103 1.12 1.38 9.37
CA GLU A 103 0.05 1.06 8.42
C GLU A 103 -0.65 -0.24 8.85
N PHE A 104 -1.97 -0.27 8.72
CA PHE A 104 -2.80 -1.28 9.38
C PHE A 104 -3.81 -1.99 8.48
N THR A 105 -3.70 -1.84 7.16
CA THR A 105 -4.46 -2.56 6.15
C THR A 105 -4.39 -4.06 6.40
N SER A 106 -3.20 -4.60 6.64
CA SER A 106 -2.99 -6.04 6.85
C SER A 106 -3.65 -6.61 8.11
N ARG A 107 -3.87 -5.78 9.15
CA ARG A 107 -4.46 -6.20 10.44
C ARG A 107 -5.95 -5.86 10.57
N TYR A 108 -6.44 -4.83 9.87
CA TYR A 108 -7.85 -4.40 9.94
C TYR A 108 -8.63 -4.71 8.67
N PHE A 109 -8.13 -4.29 7.51
CA PHE A 109 -8.86 -4.40 6.24
C PHE A 109 -8.79 -5.82 5.65
N THR A 110 -7.59 -6.41 5.57
CA THR A 110 -7.37 -7.71 4.90
C THR A 110 -8.25 -8.83 5.46
N PRO A 111 -8.39 -9.03 6.79
CA PRO A 111 -9.28 -10.08 7.32
C PRO A 111 -10.74 -9.90 6.89
N LYS A 112 -11.23 -8.65 6.79
CA LYS A 112 -12.60 -8.36 6.32
C LYS A 112 -12.75 -8.56 4.81
N ALA A 113 -11.70 -8.20 4.05
CA ALA A 113 -11.64 -8.44 2.61
C ALA A 113 -11.66 -9.94 2.28
N GLU A 114 -10.92 -10.76 3.03
CA GLU A 114 -10.91 -12.22 2.87
C GLU A 114 -12.32 -12.81 3.04
N VAL A 115 -13.13 -12.30 3.98
CA VAL A 115 -14.54 -12.71 4.14
C VAL A 115 -15.37 -12.37 2.89
N LYS A 116 -15.22 -11.15 2.34
CA LYS A 116 -15.93 -10.74 1.10
C LYS A 116 -15.51 -11.58 -0.10
N ILE A 117 -14.23 -11.86 -0.23
CA ILE A 117 -13.67 -12.73 -1.27
C ILE A 117 -14.24 -14.14 -1.14
N ALA A 118 -14.26 -14.73 0.05
CA ALA A 118 -14.83 -16.06 0.28
C ALA A 118 -16.32 -16.13 -0.12
N GLN A 119 -17.09 -15.09 0.22
CA GLN A 119 -18.49 -14.98 -0.18
C GLN A 119 -18.65 -14.88 -1.70
N PHE A 120 -17.82 -14.10 -2.37
CA PHE A 120 -17.82 -13.98 -3.82
C PHE A 120 -17.48 -15.31 -4.50
N LEU A 121 -16.41 -15.99 -4.07
CA LEU A 121 -16.01 -17.30 -4.59
C LEU A 121 -17.14 -18.32 -4.48
N SER A 122 -17.81 -18.36 -3.31
CA SER A 122 -18.94 -19.25 -3.05
C SER A 122 -20.14 -18.98 -3.98
N LYS A 123 -20.35 -17.72 -4.39
CA LYS A 123 -21.45 -17.32 -5.30
C LYS A 123 -21.17 -17.65 -6.77
N GLN A 124 -19.91 -17.60 -7.20
CA GLN A 124 -19.55 -17.89 -8.59
C GLN A 124 -19.79 -19.36 -8.97
N GLY A 125 -19.60 -20.27 -8.00
CA GLY A 125 -19.69 -21.70 -8.23
C GLY A 125 -18.59 -22.25 -9.15
N GLY A 126 -18.54 -23.58 -9.24
CA GLY A 126 -17.69 -24.27 -10.22
C GLY A 126 -16.27 -24.59 -9.76
N LYS A 127 -15.98 -24.70 -8.45
CA LYS A 127 -14.75 -25.31 -7.91
C LYS A 127 -13.47 -24.78 -8.58
N THR A 128 -13.35 -23.46 -8.71
CA THR A 128 -12.25 -22.83 -9.42
C THR A 128 -11.08 -22.57 -8.47
N ALA A 129 -9.92 -23.12 -8.79
CA ALA A 129 -8.66 -22.73 -8.16
C ALA A 129 -8.01 -21.63 -9.01
N TYR A 130 -7.96 -20.41 -8.49
CA TYR A 130 -7.30 -19.29 -9.16
C TYR A 130 -5.77 -19.44 -9.02
N GLU A 131 -5.06 -19.32 -10.13
CA GLU A 131 -3.62 -19.57 -10.21
C GLU A 131 -2.80 -18.40 -9.65
N ASN A 132 -3.30 -17.17 -9.83
CA ASN A 132 -2.56 -15.96 -9.49
C ASN A 132 -3.04 -15.32 -8.18
N THR A 133 -2.09 -14.85 -7.37
CA THR A 133 -2.36 -14.15 -6.11
C THR A 133 -3.07 -12.82 -6.35
N LEU A 134 -4.13 -12.55 -5.57
CA LEU A 134 -4.72 -11.22 -5.42
C LEU A 134 -3.95 -10.43 -4.36
N TYR A 135 -3.38 -9.30 -4.76
CA TYR A 135 -2.67 -8.40 -3.87
C TYR A 135 -3.60 -7.30 -3.37
N ILE A 136 -3.58 -7.07 -2.05
CA ILE A 136 -4.17 -5.92 -1.37
C ILE A 136 -2.99 -5.04 -0.91
N ALA A 137 -2.72 -4.00 -1.67
CA ALA A 137 -1.54 -3.18 -1.50
C ALA A 137 -1.87 -1.82 -0.87
N ALA A 138 -1.41 -1.60 0.36
CA ALA A 138 -1.52 -0.30 1.02
C ALA A 138 -0.64 0.72 0.28
N SER A 139 -1.20 1.87 -0.10
CA SER A 139 -0.57 2.81 -1.03
C SER A 139 -0.34 4.19 -0.42
N ARG A 140 -1.35 4.76 0.25
CA ARG A 140 -1.26 6.10 0.85
C ARG A 140 -1.95 6.11 2.19
N TRP A 141 -1.29 6.70 3.17
CA TRP A 141 -1.88 7.00 4.47
C TRP A 141 -1.17 8.20 5.09
N SER A 142 -1.82 9.35 5.02
CA SER A 142 -1.15 10.62 5.31
C SER A 142 -2.09 11.69 5.84
N LEU A 143 -1.57 12.53 6.72
CA LEU A 143 -2.09 13.85 7.06
C LEU A 143 -1.32 14.91 6.28
N VAL A 144 -2.01 15.63 5.42
CA VAL A 144 -1.41 16.69 4.60
C VAL A 144 -2.14 17.98 4.93
N TYR A 145 -1.41 19.07 5.25
CA TYR A 145 -2.04 20.37 5.53
C TYR A 145 -3.05 20.73 4.43
N SER A 146 -4.17 21.39 4.72
CA SER A 146 -5.19 21.66 3.69
C SER A 146 -4.80 22.85 2.80
N ASP A 147 -4.27 23.93 3.40
CA ASP A 147 -3.82 25.13 2.68
C ASP A 147 -2.51 25.72 3.24
N LEU A 148 -1.81 26.53 2.42
CA LEU A 148 -0.52 27.12 2.78
C LEU A 148 -0.61 28.27 3.80
N SER A 149 -1.82 28.69 4.21
CA SER A 149 -1.96 29.81 5.12
C SER A 149 -1.61 29.39 6.54
N SER A 150 -0.79 30.17 7.24
CA SER A 150 -0.46 29.96 8.65
C SER A 150 -1.68 30.12 9.58
N ALA A 151 -2.79 30.66 9.08
CA ALA A 151 -4.04 30.82 9.80
C ALA A 151 -4.84 29.51 9.89
N ASN A 152 -4.71 28.61 8.91
CA ASN A 152 -5.47 27.36 8.86
C ASN A 152 -4.57 26.17 9.23
N SER A 153 -4.77 25.68 10.45
CA SER A 153 -4.08 24.49 10.97
C SER A 153 -4.74 23.17 10.54
N ASN A 154 -5.59 23.20 9.52
CA ASN A 154 -6.33 22.03 9.03
C ASN A 154 -5.44 21.11 8.22
N TYR A 155 -5.68 19.81 8.38
CA TYR A 155 -5.02 18.73 7.66
C TYR A 155 -6.08 17.77 7.12
N ASP A 156 -5.82 17.30 5.91
CA ASP A 156 -6.61 16.31 5.21
C ASP A 156 -5.99 14.93 5.44
N LEU A 157 -6.77 14.05 6.05
CA LEU A 157 -6.49 12.63 6.12
C LEU A 157 -6.84 11.99 4.78
N SER A 158 -5.83 11.36 4.17
CA SER A 158 -5.96 10.60 2.93
C SER A 158 -5.60 9.14 3.16
N TYR A 159 -6.39 8.24 2.58
CA TYR A 159 -6.15 6.80 2.55
C TYR A 159 -6.31 6.27 1.12
N ARG A 160 -5.44 5.36 0.71
CA ARG A 160 -5.56 4.64 -0.57
C ARG A 160 -5.05 3.21 -0.44
N VAL A 161 -5.83 2.28 -0.99
CA VAL A 161 -5.47 0.87 -1.17
C VAL A 161 -5.67 0.48 -2.63
N ILE A 162 -4.77 -0.36 -3.15
CA ILE A 162 -4.80 -0.85 -4.52
C ILE A 162 -5.02 -2.36 -4.47
N PHE A 163 -5.95 -2.84 -5.30
CA PHE A 163 -6.20 -4.25 -5.53
C PHE A 163 -5.68 -4.61 -6.90
N TYR A 164 -4.84 -5.63 -6.99
CA TYR A 164 -4.39 -6.07 -8.30
C TYR A 164 -4.06 -7.55 -8.35
N LYS A 165 -4.25 -8.12 -9.54
CA LYS A 165 -4.02 -9.53 -9.78
C LYS A 165 -3.70 -9.75 -11.26
N ARG A 166 -2.80 -10.70 -11.54
CA ARG A 166 -2.51 -11.10 -12.92
C ARG A 166 -3.70 -11.88 -13.49
N PRO A 167 -4.04 -11.69 -14.78
CA PRO A 167 -5.07 -12.51 -15.43
C PRO A 167 -4.74 -14.01 -15.32
N GLU A 168 -5.76 -14.84 -15.17
CA GLU A 168 -5.60 -16.30 -15.23
C GLU A 168 -5.06 -16.72 -16.61
N GLY A 169 -4.11 -17.65 -16.65
CA GLY A 169 -3.37 -18.01 -17.87
C GLY A 169 -2.38 -16.94 -18.37
N GLY A 170 -2.22 -15.82 -17.66
CA GLY A 170 -1.24 -14.79 -17.97
C GLY A 170 0.19 -15.18 -17.58
N ASN A 171 1.17 -14.69 -18.34
CA ASN A 171 2.59 -14.88 -18.04
C ASN A 171 3.18 -13.67 -17.27
N MET A 172 4.48 -13.68 -16.97
CA MET A 172 5.13 -12.62 -16.20
C MET A 172 5.03 -11.22 -16.83
N PHE A 173 4.81 -11.13 -18.14
CA PHE A 173 4.65 -9.87 -18.89
C PHE A 173 3.18 -9.44 -19.03
N SER A 174 2.23 -10.26 -18.59
CA SER A 174 0.81 -9.90 -18.63
C SER A 174 0.51 -8.75 -17.68
N ALA A 175 -0.15 -7.72 -18.22
CA ALA A 175 -0.58 -6.57 -17.43
C ALA A 175 -1.52 -7.00 -16.31
N PHE A 176 -1.34 -6.42 -15.13
CA PHE A 176 -2.24 -6.65 -14.00
C PHE A 176 -3.63 -6.09 -14.28
N THR A 177 -4.65 -6.82 -13.83
CA THR A 177 -5.95 -6.21 -13.61
C THR A 177 -5.87 -5.43 -12.30
N THR A 178 -6.10 -4.12 -12.37
CA THR A 178 -5.98 -3.21 -11.24
C THR A 178 -7.32 -2.53 -10.94
N ALA A 179 -7.54 -2.31 -9.65
CA ALA A 179 -8.57 -1.44 -9.12
C ALA A 179 -7.98 -0.72 -7.90
N ASP A 180 -8.46 0.47 -7.59
CA ASP A 180 -8.05 1.19 -6.39
C ASP A 180 -9.25 1.79 -5.67
N CYS A 181 -9.08 1.96 -4.37
CA CYS A 181 -10.03 2.66 -3.53
C CYS A 181 -9.32 3.80 -2.82
N ALA A 182 -9.81 5.02 -3.06
CA ALA A 182 -9.38 6.24 -2.40
C ALA A 182 -10.64 7.00 -1.94
N PRO A 183 -11.12 6.75 -0.70
CA PRO A 183 -12.29 7.44 -0.17
C PRO A 183 -12.07 8.94 -0.06
N ALA A 184 -13.17 9.70 0.06
CA ALA A 184 -13.11 11.13 0.25
C ALA A 184 -12.29 11.50 1.50
N VAL A 185 -11.42 12.50 1.37
CA VAL A 185 -10.57 12.98 2.45
C VAL A 185 -11.38 13.48 3.64
N LYS A 186 -10.80 13.40 4.84
CA LYS A 186 -11.38 13.98 6.05
C LYS A 186 -10.50 15.11 6.54
N THR A 187 -11.11 16.27 6.76
CA THR A 187 -10.39 17.47 7.19
C THR A 187 -10.67 17.74 8.66
N ALA A 188 -9.63 18.01 9.43
CA ALA A 188 -9.73 18.52 10.80
C ALA A 188 -8.45 19.29 11.17
N PRO A 189 -8.47 20.11 12.23
CA PRO A 189 -7.26 20.72 12.78
C PRO A 189 -6.22 19.67 13.17
N LEU A 190 -4.92 19.96 12.97
CA LEU A 190 -3.83 19.05 13.33
C LEU A 190 -3.88 18.65 14.81
N ALA A 191 -4.25 19.58 15.69
CA ALA A 191 -4.38 19.31 17.12
C ALA A 191 -5.40 18.20 17.41
N GLU A 192 -6.53 18.19 16.69
CA GLU A 192 -7.54 17.13 16.82
C GLU A 192 -7.03 15.79 16.27
N TRP A 193 -6.27 15.82 15.17
CA TRP A 193 -5.67 14.61 14.64
C TRP A 193 -4.62 14.00 15.57
N ARG A 194 -3.87 14.81 16.32
CA ARG A 194 -2.82 14.35 17.23
C ARG A 194 -3.33 13.95 18.61
N ALA A 195 -4.51 14.44 18.99
CA ALA A 195 -5.12 14.17 20.29
C ALA A 195 -5.23 12.66 20.55
N ASN A 196 -5.05 12.26 21.82
CA ASN A 196 -5.15 10.88 22.29
C ASN A 196 -4.34 9.89 21.44
N ASN A 197 -3.09 10.24 21.10
CA ASN A 197 -2.21 9.42 20.28
C ASN A 197 -2.82 9.05 18.91
N TYR A 198 -3.32 10.06 18.20
CA TYR A 198 -3.93 9.92 16.88
C TYR A 198 -5.17 9.02 16.80
N GLN A 199 -5.91 8.87 17.90
CA GLN A 199 -7.14 8.06 17.96
C GLN A 199 -8.13 8.41 16.82
N LYS A 200 -8.31 9.69 16.52
CA LYS A 200 -9.23 10.16 15.46
C LYS A 200 -8.75 9.71 14.07
N VAL A 201 -7.43 9.69 13.82
CA VAL A 201 -6.88 9.18 12.56
C VAL A 201 -7.22 7.71 12.38
N THR A 202 -7.01 6.89 13.40
CA THR A 202 -7.34 5.46 13.35
C THR A 202 -8.82 5.26 13.06
N GLN A 203 -9.71 5.92 13.80
CA GLN A 203 -11.16 5.78 13.64
C GLN A 203 -11.65 6.20 12.25
N GLU A 204 -11.19 7.32 11.72
CA GLU A 204 -11.58 7.76 10.38
C GLU A 204 -10.97 6.88 9.28
N THR A 205 -9.74 6.41 9.47
CA THR A 205 -9.11 5.47 8.53
C THR A 205 -9.84 4.12 8.50
N GLU A 206 -10.31 3.62 9.65
CA GLU A 206 -11.15 2.41 9.73
C GLU A 206 -12.44 2.56 8.92
N LYS A 207 -13.11 3.72 9.02
CA LYS A 207 -14.31 4.03 8.20
C LYS A 207 -13.98 4.09 6.71
N MET A 208 -12.85 4.69 6.34
CA MET A 208 -12.36 4.71 4.95
C MET A 208 -12.08 3.30 4.43
N MET A 209 -11.42 2.46 5.23
CA MET A 209 -11.16 1.06 4.93
C MET A 209 -12.47 0.26 4.75
N ASP A 210 -13.46 0.47 5.62
CA ASP A 210 -14.76 -0.19 5.51
C ASP A 210 -15.51 0.23 4.25
N ALA A 211 -15.41 1.50 3.82
CA ALA A 211 -15.92 1.94 2.52
C ALA A 211 -15.20 1.24 1.35
N CYS A 212 -13.89 1.00 1.48
CA CYS A 212 -13.13 0.25 0.46
C CYS A 212 -13.48 -1.23 0.37
N LEU A 213 -14.14 -1.82 1.36
CA LEU A 213 -14.64 -3.20 1.25
C LEU A 213 -15.78 -3.30 0.23
N LEU A 214 -16.61 -2.26 0.13
CA LEU A 214 -17.67 -2.20 -0.88
C LEU A 214 -17.07 -2.08 -2.28
N GLU A 215 -16.07 -1.22 -2.43
CA GLU A 215 -15.37 -1.07 -3.71
C GLU A 215 -14.67 -2.36 -4.12
N LEU A 216 -14.00 -3.04 -3.19
CA LEU A 216 -13.41 -4.36 -3.45
C LEU A 216 -14.46 -5.33 -3.99
N ASP A 217 -15.59 -5.49 -3.29
CA ASP A 217 -16.68 -6.41 -3.66
C ASP A 217 -17.19 -6.13 -5.09
N ASN A 218 -17.35 -4.85 -5.45
CA ASN A 218 -17.74 -4.43 -6.81
C ASN A 218 -16.70 -4.77 -7.88
N GLN A 219 -15.42 -4.80 -7.52
CA GLN A 219 -14.31 -5.06 -8.43
C GLN A 219 -13.94 -6.56 -8.52
N LEU A 220 -14.42 -7.40 -7.59
CA LEU A 220 -14.13 -8.85 -7.60
C LEU A 220 -14.48 -9.55 -8.92
N PRO A 221 -15.63 -9.29 -9.59
CA PRO A 221 -15.92 -9.89 -10.90
C PRO A 221 -14.84 -9.60 -11.96
N ARG A 222 -14.24 -8.41 -11.90
CA ARG A 222 -13.19 -7.99 -12.84
C ARG A 222 -11.83 -8.58 -12.44
N LEU A 223 -11.47 -8.51 -11.15
CA LEU A 223 -10.21 -9.00 -10.61
C LEU A 223 -10.09 -10.54 -10.67
N LEU A 224 -11.21 -11.23 -10.55
CA LEU A 224 -11.32 -12.70 -10.49
C LEU A 224 -11.99 -13.29 -11.73
N LYS A 225 -11.76 -12.68 -12.89
CA LYS A 225 -12.17 -13.24 -14.17
C LYS A 225 -11.44 -14.57 -14.40
N LYS A 226 -12.19 -15.63 -14.72
CA LYS A 226 -11.65 -16.96 -15.06
C LYS A 226 -10.89 -16.90 -16.39
N ALA A 227 -9.95 -17.83 -16.59
CA ALA A 227 -9.32 -18.02 -17.89
C ALA A 227 -10.40 -18.33 -18.94
N SER A 228 -10.31 -17.67 -20.09
CA SER A 228 -11.14 -17.93 -21.26
C SER A 228 -10.53 -19.02 -22.13
#